data_AF-A0A6P2GID0-F1
#
_entry.id   AF-A0A6P2GID0-F1
#
_cell.length_a   1.000
_cell.length_b   1.000
_cell.length_c   1.000
_cell.angle_alpha   90.00
_cell.angle_beta   90.00
_cell.angle_gamma   90.00
#
_symmetry.space_group_name_H-M   'P 1'
#
loop_
_entity.id
_entity.type
_entity.pdbx_description
1 polymer ?
#
loop_
_entity_poly.entity_id
_entity_poly.type
_entity_poly.pdbx_seq_one_letter_code
_entity_poly.pdbx_strand_id
1 'polypeptide(L)'
;MMLHFTQTESTFSYFEATRTYLERHGKPVAFYSDKYSVFRSPTAGKTGSSVTQFGRAMYELNIDTFCANSSSAKGRVERANLTLQDRLVKEMRLRGISTVADANAYAPSFIADFNRRFAKPPRSDFNAHRPLRDDENLDRVMTWRETRRVSKSLTVLYDRVLYLLDDTLENRKLIHRYIDVWEYPDGRIEIRADGEVLRCRLYDKLAEVDQGAIIEHKRLSHALQVAEAIQAQRDNRRISGSPSRANRGLPVRAKASLPGAKKQRAFTETDIEAAILQVASQTHQTESNRRSAKARG
;
A
#
# COMPACT_ATOMS: atom_id res chain seq x y z
N MET A 1 6.12 24.98 6.15
CA MET A 1 5.44 23.90 6.92
C MET A 1 4.53 23.17 5.97
N MET A 2 4.46 21.83 6.07
CA MET A 2 3.59 20.98 5.27
C MET A 2 2.84 20.03 6.21
N LEU A 3 1.54 19.84 5.98
CA LEU A 3 0.69 18.89 6.69
C LEU A 3 -0.10 18.09 5.65
N HIS A 4 -0.10 16.78 5.80
CA HIS A 4 -0.85 15.86 4.96
C HIS A 4 -1.43 14.76 5.84
N PHE A 5 -2.73 14.60 5.83
CA PHE A 5 -3.45 13.54 6.51
C PHE A 5 -3.55 12.32 5.60
N THR A 6 -3.30 11.16 6.19
CA THR A 6 -3.41 9.85 5.55
C THR A 6 -4.07 8.87 6.51
N GLN A 7 -4.64 7.80 5.97
CA GLN A 7 -5.21 6.72 6.79
C GLN A 7 -4.13 6.05 7.64
N THR A 8 -2.95 5.82 7.08
CA THR A 8 -1.80 5.27 7.80
C THR A 8 -0.48 5.77 7.24
N GLU A 9 0.53 5.81 8.10
CA GLU A 9 1.92 6.04 7.69
C GLU A 9 2.42 4.90 6.80
N SER A 10 2.81 5.23 5.58
CA SER A 10 3.36 4.31 4.59
C SER A 10 4.29 5.06 3.64
N THR A 11 5.10 4.34 2.87
CA THR A 11 5.96 4.96 1.85
C THR A 11 5.16 5.80 0.84
N PHE A 12 3.99 5.34 0.41
CA PHE A 12 3.15 6.13 -0.51
C PHE A 12 2.59 7.39 0.16
N SER A 13 2.18 7.31 1.43
CA SER A 13 1.73 8.50 2.18
C SER A 13 2.85 9.57 2.27
N TYR A 14 4.10 9.15 2.46
CA TYR A 14 5.23 10.07 2.44
C TYR A 14 5.52 10.61 1.04
N PHE A 15 5.39 9.79 0.00
CA PHE A 15 5.51 10.28 -1.39
C PHE A 15 4.47 11.35 -1.73
N GLU A 16 3.21 11.18 -1.32
CA GLU A 16 2.17 12.20 -1.53
C GLU A 16 2.47 13.51 -0.81
N ALA A 17 2.88 13.42 0.46
CA ALA A 17 3.26 14.59 1.25
C ALA A 17 4.50 15.29 0.67
N THR A 18 5.51 14.53 0.25
CA THR A 18 6.73 15.06 -0.35
C THR A 18 6.44 15.66 -1.72
N ARG A 19 5.63 15.03 -2.58
CA ARG A 19 5.21 15.62 -3.86
C ARG A 19 4.63 17.00 -3.68
N THR A 20 3.63 17.12 -2.80
CA THR A 20 2.95 18.39 -2.55
C THR A 20 3.93 19.44 -2.01
N TYR A 21 4.89 19.04 -1.17
CA TYR A 21 5.96 19.92 -0.71
C TYR A 21 6.84 20.40 -1.87
N LEU A 22 7.32 19.49 -2.71
CA LEU A 22 8.23 19.79 -3.81
C LEU A 22 7.58 20.68 -4.87
N GLU A 23 6.32 20.43 -5.22
CA GLU A 23 5.56 21.25 -6.16
C GLU A 23 5.33 22.67 -5.64
N ARG A 24 5.14 22.83 -4.32
CA ARG A 24 4.88 24.14 -3.70
C ARG A 24 6.14 24.94 -3.38
N HIS A 25 7.23 24.28 -3.01
CA HIS A 25 8.41 24.92 -2.43
C HIS A 25 9.71 24.64 -3.17
N GLY A 26 9.70 23.72 -4.14
CA GLY A 26 10.90 23.19 -4.78
C GLY A 26 11.60 22.14 -3.92
N LYS A 27 12.73 21.65 -4.42
CA LYS A 27 13.57 20.64 -3.81
C LYS A 27 14.43 21.22 -2.70
N PRO A 28 14.32 20.72 -1.45
CA PRO A 28 15.27 21.08 -0.42
C PRO A 28 16.65 20.49 -0.73
N VAL A 29 17.67 20.94 0.00
CA VAL A 29 18.98 20.28 -0.02
C VAL A 29 18.89 18.92 0.66
N ALA A 30 18.19 18.85 1.79
CA ALA A 30 18.07 17.63 2.57
C ALA A 30 16.77 17.55 3.37
N PHE A 31 16.34 16.33 3.65
CA PHE A 31 15.36 16.01 4.68
C PHE A 31 16.04 15.44 5.91
N TYR A 32 15.59 15.91 7.08
CA TYR A 32 15.99 15.39 8.38
C TYR A 32 14.80 14.64 8.98
N SER A 33 14.88 13.31 9.05
CA SER A 33 13.79 12.45 9.52
C SER A 33 14.12 11.80 10.86
N ASP A 34 13.10 11.27 11.52
CA ASP A 34 13.33 10.34 12.62
C ASP A 34 13.83 8.97 12.11
N LYS A 35 13.98 8.00 13.01
CA LYS A 35 14.48 6.65 12.69
C LYS A 35 13.34 5.69 12.28
N TYR A 36 12.25 6.20 11.71
CA TYR A 36 11.16 5.37 11.21
C TYR A 36 11.61 4.49 10.02
N SER A 37 11.00 3.31 9.89
CA SER A 37 11.45 2.26 8.95
C SER A 37 11.31 2.64 7.48
N VAL A 38 10.45 3.62 7.15
CA VAL A 38 10.35 4.18 5.80
C VAL A 38 11.64 4.90 5.39
N PHE A 39 12.34 5.53 6.33
CA PHE A 39 13.55 6.31 6.07
C PHE A 39 14.84 5.51 6.24
N ARG A 40 14.78 4.40 6.99
CA ARG A 40 15.93 3.55 7.28
C ARG A 40 15.56 2.08 7.31
N SER A 41 16.32 1.26 6.58
CA SER A 41 16.24 -0.20 6.72
C SER A 41 16.70 -0.64 8.13
N PRO A 42 15.81 -1.25 8.94
CA PRO A 42 16.18 -1.72 10.29
C PRO A 42 17.22 -2.85 10.26
N THR A 43 17.32 -3.55 9.13
CA THR A 43 18.18 -4.72 8.91
C THR A 43 19.42 -4.41 8.07
N ALA A 44 19.72 -3.14 7.79
CA ALA A 44 20.84 -2.73 6.95
C ALA A 44 22.18 -3.37 7.35
N GLY A 45 22.45 -3.52 8.66
CA GLY A 45 23.67 -4.17 9.17
C GLY A 45 23.74 -5.69 8.93
N LYS A 46 22.64 -6.33 8.53
CA LYS A 46 22.55 -7.76 8.19
C LYS A 46 22.48 -8.01 6.69
N THR A 47 21.83 -7.12 5.94
CA THR A 47 21.55 -7.31 4.50
C THR A 47 22.50 -6.55 3.59
N GLY A 48 23.34 -5.64 4.11
CA GLY A 48 24.24 -4.80 3.32
C GLY A 48 23.55 -3.69 2.51
N SER A 49 22.23 -3.77 2.31
CA SER A 49 21.43 -2.75 1.65
C SER A 49 20.70 -1.87 2.68
N SER A 50 21.08 -0.60 2.73
CA SER A 50 20.53 0.43 3.63
C SER A 50 19.43 1.28 2.98
N VAL A 51 19.30 1.22 1.66
CA VAL A 51 18.48 2.15 0.88
C VAL A 51 17.02 1.71 0.89
N THR A 52 16.15 2.57 1.43
CA THR A 52 14.70 2.37 1.38
C THR A 52 14.13 2.90 0.07
N GLN A 53 12.88 2.54 -0.24
CA GLN A 53 12.18 3.10 -1.41
C GLN A 53 12.08 4.63 -1.36
N PHE A 54 11.90 5.18 -0.16
CA PHE A 54 11.92 6.62 0.05
C PHE A 54 13.31 7.21 -0.18
N GLY A 55 14.35 6.62 0.41
CA GLY A 55 15.74 7.04 0.19
C GLY A 55 16.15 6.99 -1.29
N ARG A 56 15.75 5.95 -2.01
CA ARG A 56 15.94 5.83 -3.48
C ARG A 56 15.31 7.02 -4.21
N ALA A 57 14.04 7.33 -3.93
CA ALA A 57 13.34 8.43 -4.58
C ALA A 57 13.99 9.79 -4.28
N MET A 58 14.42 10.03 -3.04
CA MET A 58 15.08 11.28 -2.67
C MET A 58 16.45 11.41 -3.33
N TYR A 59 17.21 10.32 -3.40
CA TYR A 59 18.50 10.27 -4.11
C TYR A 59 18.34 10.60 -5.60
N GLU A 60 17.34 10.04 -6.28
CA GLU A 60 17.03 10.35 -7.69
C GLU A 60 16.71 11.84 -7.91
N LEU A 61 16.13 12.53 -6.91
CA LEU A 61 15.87 13.97 -6.95
C LEU A 61 17.06 14.81 -6.47
N ASN A 62 18.19 14.18 -6.16
CA ASN A 62 19.36 14.78 -5.55
C ASN A 62 19.05 15.48 -4.21
N ILE A 63 18.20 14.87 -3.38
CA ILE A 63 17.83 15.33 -2.05
C ILE A 63 18.47 14.39 -1.02
N ASP A 64 19.28 14.92 -0.11
CA ASP A 64 19.90 14.10 0.93
C ASP A 64 18.88 13.71 2.00
N THR A 65 18.98 12.49 2.52
CA THR A 65 18.16 12.03 3.64
C THR A 65 19.01 11.68 4.84
N PHE A 66 18.83 12.40 5.93
CA PHE A 66 19.54 12.18 7.19
C PHE A 66 18.58 11.70 8.27
N CYS A 67 18.97 10.65 8.99
CA CYS A 67 18.28 10.24 10.21
C CYS A 67 18.80 11.03 11.41
N ALA A 68 17.89 11.54 12.23
CA ALA A 68 18.23 12.28 13.44
C ALA A 68 19.04 11.41 14.43
N ASN A 69 20.31 11.78 14.62
CA ASN A 69 21.20 11.13 15.59
C ASN A 69 21.42 11.97 16.85
N SER A 70 20.99 13.23 16.89
CA SER A 70 21.19 14.14 18.03
C SER A 70 19.88 14.67 18.62
N SER A 71 19.87 14.85 19.94
CA SER A 71 18.72 15.27 20.76
C SER A 71 18.37 16.77 20.65
N SER A 72 19.33 17.61 20.23
CA SER A 72 19.20 19.08 20.29
C SER A 72 18.18 19.64 19.28
N ALA A 73 18.16 19.13 18.04
CA ALA A 73 17.15 19.50 17.04
C ALA A 73 15.74 19.01 17.43
N LYS A 74 15.69 17.88 18.16
CA LYS A 74 14.45 17.18 18.51
C LYS A 74 13.60 17.96 19.52
N GLY A 75 14.19 18.50 20.58
CA GLY A 75 13.43 19.21 21.64
C GLY A 75 12.77 20.54 21.23
N ARG A 76 13.26 21.21 20.18
CA ARG A 76 12.61 22.42 19.62
C ARG A 76 11.47 22.05 18.67
N VAL A 77 11.69 21.04 17.82
CA VAL A 77 10.68 20.49 16.90
C VAL A 77 9.53 19.86 17.68
N GLU A 78 9.82 19.11 18.74
CA GLU A 78 8.79 18.48 19.59
C GLU A 78 7.85 19.50 20.23
N ARG A 79 8.36 20.60 20.79
CA ARG A 79 7.48 21.64 21.39
C ARG A 79 6.57 22.32 20.36
N ALA A 80 7.10 22.61 19.17
CA ALA A 80 6.30 23.16 18.08
C ALA A 80 5.24 22.16 17.60
N ASN A 81 5.63 20.89 17.45
CA ASN A 81 4.73 19.81 17.04
C ASN A 81 3.62 19.55 18.06
N LEU A 82 3.92 19.57 19.37
CA LEU A 82 2.90 19.44 20.42
C LEU A 82 1.86 20.56 20.34
N THR A 83 2.32 21.80 20.17
CA THR A 83 1.42 22.97 20.02
C THR A 83 0.56 22.85 18.76
N LEU A 84 1.17 22.38 17.67
CA LEU A 84 0.48 22.15 16.41
C LEU A 84 -0.59 21.06 16.55
N GLN A 85 -0.24 19.90 17.09
CA GLN A 85 -1.15 18.75 17.23
C GLN A 85 -2.32 19.05 18.16
N ASP A 86 -2.08 19.69 19.32
CA ASP A 86 -3.15 20.06 20.25
C ASP A 86 -4.17 21.02 19.60
N ARG A 87 -3.68 22.04 18.89
CA ARG A 87 -4.56 23.03 18.23
C ARG A 87 -5.27 22.46 17.02
N LEU A 88 -4.57 21.71 16.17
CA LEU A 88 -5.12 21.13 14.95
C LEU A 88 -6.33 20.25 15.26
N VAL A 89 -6.23 19.38 16.27
CA VAL A 89 -7.33 18.51 16.70
C VAL A 89 -8.53 19.32 17.20
N LYS A 90 -8.30 20.40 17.97
CA LYS A 90 -9.37 21.28 18.47
C LYS A 90 -10.06 22.05 17.34
N GLU A 91 -9.29 22.63 16.42
CA GLU A 91 -9.83 23.37 15.28
C GLU A 91 -10.63 22.47 14.33
N MET A 92 -10.17 21.23 14.11
CA MET A 92 -10.92 20.23 13.34
C MET A 92 -12.24 19.86 14.02
N ARG A 93 -12.22 19.63 15.35
CA ARG A 93 -13.43 19.34 16.14
C ARG A 93 -14.46 20.47 16.07
N LEU A 94 -14.01 21.73 16.21
CA LEU A 94 -14.90 22.91 16.12
C LEU A 94 -15.58 23.05 14.74
N ARG A 95 -14.94 22.53 13.68
CA ARG A 95 -15.46 22.55 12.31
C ARG A 95 -16.22 21.28 11.92
N GLY A 96 -16.36 20.31 12.84
CA GLY A 96 -17.00 19.03 12.54
C GLY A 96 -16.26 18.19 11.50
N ILE A 97 -14.95 18.40 11.32
CA ILE A 97 -14.15 17.66 10.34
C ILE A 97 -13.90 16.24 10.85
N SER A 98 -14.39 15.23 10.10
CA SER A 98 -14.26 13.81 10.47
C SER A 98 -13.70 12.92 9.35
N THR A 99 -13.32 13.49 8.20
CA THR A 99 -12.75 12.74 7.08
C THR A 99 -11.34 13.22 6.74
N VAL A 100 -10.52 12.33 6.17
CA VAL A 100 -9.16 12.67 5.70
C VAL A 100 -9.21 13.71 4.57
N ALA A 101 -10.20 13.61 3.68
CA ALA A 101 -10.40 14.55 2.59
C ALA A 101 -10.66 15.97 3.11
N ASP A 102 -11.61 16.12 4.04
CA ASP A 102 -11.95 17.42 4.64
C ASP A 102 -10.78 17.98 5.46
N ALA A 103 -10.03 17.11 6.15
CA ALA A 103 -8.83 17.52 6.89
C ALA A 103 -7.74 18.07 5.95
N ASN A 104 -7.50 17.41 4.82
CA ASN A 104 -6.55 17.87 3.81
C ASN A 104 -7.02 19.14 3.10
N ALA A 105 -8.33 19.30 2.86
CA ALA A 105 -8.89 20.53 2.32
C ALA A 105 -8.72 21.72 3.30
N TYR A 106 -8.84 21.46 4.61
CA TYR A 106 -8.66 22.46 5.65
C TYR A 106 -7.18 22.80 5.92
N ALA A 107 -6.26 21.84 5.76
CA ALA A 107 -4.86 21.97 6.14
C ALA A 107 -4.15 23.24 5.62
N PRO A 108 -4.31 23.69 4.36
CA PRO A 108 -3.67 24.92 3.88
C PRO A 108 -4.08 26.17 4.69
N SER A 109 -5.37 26.27 5.04
CA SER A 109 -5.89 27.40 5.81
C SER A 109 -5.39 27.39 7.26
N PHE A 110 -5.34 26.20 7.87
CA PHE A 110 -4.76 26.00 9.19
C PHE A 110 -3.27 26.34 9.22
N ILE A 111 -2.49 25.87 8.24
CA ILE A 111 -1.05 26.17 8.12
C ILE A 111 -0.83 27.68 8.05
N ALA A 112 -1.63 28.41 7.27
CA ALA A 112 -1.51 29.85 7.13
C ALA A 112 -1.78 30.58 8.46
N ASP A 113 -2.89 30.25 9.15
CA ASP A 113 -3.22 30.85 10.44
C ASP A 113 -2.20 30.48 11.54
N PHE A 114 -1.75 29.22 11.56
CA PHE A 114 -0.75 28.75 12.51
C PHE A 114 0.58 29.47 12.31
N ASN A 115 1.07 29.57 11.07
CA ASN A 115 2.32 30.27 10.79
C ASN A 115 2.21 31.76 11.11
N ARG A 116 1.06 32.41 10.84
CA ARG A 116 0.84 33.82 11.22
C ARG A 116 1.00 34.06 12.72
N ARG A 117 0.58 33.11 13.56
CA ARG A 117 0.62 33.24 15.03
C ARG A 117 1.94 32.78 15.65
N PHE A 118 2.57 31.74 15.10
CA PHE A 118 3.65 31.01 15.77
C PHE A 118 4.94 30.90 14.98
N ALA A 119 4.96 31.23 13.68
CA ALA A 119 6.20 31.19 12.91
C ALA A 119 7.20 32.19 13.48
N LYS A 120 8.46 31.75 13.61
CA LYS A 120 9.57 32.63 13.93
C LYS A 120 10.30 32.98 12.64
N PRO A 121 10.66 34.25 12.42
CA PRO A 121 11.46 34.61 11.26
C PRO A 121 12.78 33.82 11.30
N PRO A 122 13.24 33.30 10.15
CA PRO A 122 14.52 32.63 10.09
C PRO A 122 15.64 33.65 10.36
N ARG A 123 16.79 33.18 10.87
CA ARG A 123 17.94 34.05 11.13
C ARG A 123 18.51 34.66 9.84
N SER A 124 18.32 33.98 8.71
CA SER A 124 18.68 34.41 7.37
C SER A 124 17.51 34.15 6.44
N ASP A 125 17.30 35.05 5.49
CA ASP A 125 16.32 34.99 4.41
C ASP A 125 16.77 34.12 3.22
N PHE A 126 17.99 33.59 3.25
CA PHE A 126 18.52 32.76 2.18
C PHE A 126 17.68 31.49 1.98
N ASN A 127 17.14 31.34 0.76
CA ASN A 127 16.36 30.18 0.36
C ASN A 127 17.22 29.19 -0.42
N ALA A 128 17.53 28.05 0.20
CA ALA A 128 18.35 26.99 -0.40
C ALA A 128 17.55 25.99 -1.27
N HIS A 129 16.26 26.23 -1.51
CA HIS A 129 15.46 25.35 -2.36
C HIS A 129 15.89 25.49 -3.83
N ARG A 130 15.91 24.36 -4.53
CA ARG A 130 16.18 24.27 -5.97
C ARG A 130 14.86 23.99 -6.71
N PRO A 131 14.64 24.54 -7.91
CA PRO A 131 13.49 24.15 -8.70
C PRO A 131 13.54 22.65 -9.05
N LEU A 132 12.37 22.06 -9.31
CA LEU A 132 12.30 20.79 -10.02
C LEU A 132 12.79 21.02 -11.45
N ARG A 133 13.61 20.10 -11.97
CA ARG A 133 14.08 20.20 -13.35
C ARG A 133 13.03 19.61 -14.29
N ASP A 134 13.01 20.07 -15.54
CA ASP A 134 12.06 19.59 -16.55
C ASP A 134 12.20 18.09 -16.85
N ASP A 135 13.40 17.52 -16.64
CA ASP A 135 13.70 16.09 -16.78
C ASP A 135 13.32 15.25 -15.54
N GLU A 136 12.93 15.88 -14.42
CA GLU A 136 12.56 15.21 -13.18
C GLU A 136 11.08 14.89 -13.11
N ASN A 137 10.71 13.66 -13.49
CA ASN A 137 9.33 13.19 -13.43
C ASN A 137 9.00 12.59 -12.04
N LEU A 138 8.25 13.34 -11.21
CA LEU A 138 7.85 12.88 -9.88
C LEU A 138 7.01 11.59 -9.88
N ASP A 139 6.19 11.34 -10.90
CA ASP A 139 5.40 10.11 -11.01
C ASP A 139 6.31 8.89 -11.10
N ARG A 140 7.37 8.99 -11.90
CA ARG A 140 8.35 7.92 -12.09
C ARG A 140 9.26 7.75 -10.89
N VAL A 141 9.64 8.85 -10.24
CA VAL A 141 10.57 8.80 -9.11
C VAL A 141 9.88 8.26 -7.86
N MET A 142 8.62 8.64 -7.60
CA MET A 142 7.85 8.27 -6.40
C MET A 142 7.11 6.93 -6.53
N THR A 143 7.78 5.92 -7.09
CA THR A 143 7.25 4.55 -7.23
C THR A 143 7.80 3.61 -6.16
N TRP A 144 7.09 2.54 -5.83
CA TRP A 144 7.68 1.38 -5.18
C TRP A 144 8.31 0.48 -6.24
N ARG A 145 9.62 0.21 -6.15
CA ARG A 145 10.35 -0.58 -7.17
C ARG A 145 10.86 -1.91 -6.62
N GLU A 146 10.53 -3.01 -7.27
CA GLU A 146 11.03 -4.33 -6.90
C GLU A 146 11.56 -5.09 -8.09
N THR A 147 12.76 -5.63 -7.95
CA THR A 147 13.33 -6.51 -8.95
C THR A 147 12.74 -7.93 -8.80
N ARG A 148 12.33 -8.52 -9.93
CA ARG A 148 11.70 -9.84 -10.00
C ARG A 148 12.26 -10.65 -11.15
N ARG A 149 12.40 -11.97 -10.94
CA ARG A 149 12.91 -12.88 -11.96
C ARG A 149 11.77 -13.38 -12.86
N VAL A 150 11.96 -13.31 -14.17
CA VAL A 150 11.02 -13.88 -15.14
C VAL A 150 11.11 -15.40 -15.11
N SER A 151 9.95 -16.06 -15.05
CA SER A 151 9.86 -17.52 -15.08
C SER A 151 10.14 -18.09 -16.47
N LYS A 152 10.27 -19.41 -16.58
CA LYS A 152 10.36 -20.11 -17.87
C LYS A 152 9.11 -19.91 -18.74
N SER A 153 7.95 -19.71 -18.11
CA SER A 153 6.65 -19.51 -18.77
C SER A 153 6.32 -18.03 -18.97
N LEU A 154 7.33 -17.14 -19.01
CA LEU A 154 7.16 -15.70 -19.23
C LEU A 154 6.23 -15.01 -18.23
N THR A 155 6.31 -15.41 -16.96
CA THR A 155 5.52 -14.79 -15.90
C THR A 155 6.38 -14.11 -14.85
N VAL A 156 5.89 -12.98 -14.34
CA VAL A 156 6.43 -12.30 -13.17
C VAL A 156 5.41 -12.34 -12.04
N LEU A 157 5.84 -12.74 -10.84
CA LEU A 157 4.97 -12.74 -9.66
C LEU A 157 5.27 -11.49 -8.82
N TYR A 158 4.26 -10.64 -8.64
CA TYR A 158 4.35 -9.48 -7.78
C TYR A 158 3.11 -9.41 -6.89
N ASP A 159 3.34 -9.37 -5.57
CA ASP A 159 2.31 -9.34 -4.53
C ASP A 159 1.12 -10.31 -4.76
N ARG A 160 1.44 -11.58 -5.05
CA ARG A 160 0.49 -12.68 -5.36
C ARG A 160 -0.27 -12.56 -6.69
N VAL A 161 -0.06 -11.51 -7.46
CA VAL A 161 -0.58 -11.37 -8.82
C VAL A 161 0.47 -11.86 -9.82
N LEU A 162 0.07 -12.71 -10.76
CA LEU A 162 0.90 -13.13 -11.88
C LEU A 162 0.71 -12.15 -13.04
N TYR A 163 1.81 -11.68 -13.58
CA TYR A 163 1.88 -10.84 -14.78
C TYR A 163 2.43 -11.72 -15.90
N LEU A 164 1.60 -12.02 -16.89
CA LEU A 164 1.95 -12.84 -18.03
C LEU A 164 2.47 -11.91 -19.13
N LEU A 165 3.76 -12.00 -19.45
CA LEU A 165 4.35 -11.27 -20.57
C LEU A 165 3.87 -11.90 -21.88
N ASP A 166 3.66 -11.09 -22.91
CA ASP A 166 3.33 -11.62 -24.24
C ASP A 166 4.50 -12.49 -24.76
N ASP A 167 4.18 -13.59 -25.45
CA ASP A 167 5.17 -14.53 -25.96
C ASP A 167 5.80 -14.02 -27.27
N THR A 168 6.75 -13.09 -27.15
CA THR A 168 7.53 -12.54 -28.26
C THR A 168 8.99 -12.99 -28.21
N LEU A 169 9.72 -12.88 -29.32
CA LEU A 169 11.14 -13.25 -29.39
C LEU A 169 11.99 -12.42 -28.41
N GLU A 170 11.63 -11.16 -28.20
CA GLU A 170 12.27 -10.24 -27.27
C GLU A 170 12.02 -10.67 -25.83
N ASN A 171 10.76 -10.95 -25.46
CA ASN A 171 10.40 -11.37 -24.11
C ASN A 171 10.98 -12.74 -23.75
N ARG A 172 11.10 -13.66 -24.71
CA ARG A 172 11.79 -14.96 -24.51
C ARG A 172 13.25 -14.80 -24.04
N LYS A 173 13.94 -13.74 -24.45
CA LYS A 173 15.32 -13.44 -23.98
C LYS A 173 15.34 -13.00 -22.51
N LEU A 174 14.22 -12.56 -21.96
CA LEU A 174 14.09 -12.16 -20.57
C LEU A 174 13.89 -13.35 -19.62
N ILE A 175 13.66 -14.57 -20.14
CA ILE A 175 13.50 -15.77 -19.30
C ILE A 175 14.71 -15.90 -18.36
N HIS A 176 14.43 -16.10 -17.07
CA HIS A 176 15.40 -16.18 -15.98
C HIS A 176 16.20 -14.90 -15.71
N ARG A 177 15.99 -13.82 -16.46
CA ARG A 177 16.53 -12.50 -16.14
C ARG A 177 15.70 -11.81 -15.06
N TYR A 178 16.35 -10.85 -14.42
CA TYR A 178 15.72 -9.95 -13.46
C TYR A 178 15.24 -8.70 -14.19
N ILE A 179 13.99 -8.33 -13.93
CA ILE A 179 13.33 -7.14 -14.46
C ILE A 179 12.68 -6.38 -13.31
N ASP A 180 12.27 -5.15 -13.53
CA ASP A 180 11.71 -4.30 -12.48
C ASP A 180 10.18 -4.27 -12.51
N VAL A 181 9.58 -4.25 -11.33
CA VAL A 181 8.16 -4.01 -11.12
C VAL A 181 8.03 -2.68 -10.41
N TRP A 182 7.35 -1.72 -11.04
CA TRP A 182 7.11 -0.39 -10.50
C TRP A 182 5.64 -0.29 -10.11
N GLU A 183 5.36 -0.05 -8.84
CA GLU A 183 4.01 0.27 -8.35
C GLU A 183 3.92 1.77 -8.04
N TYR A 184 2.94 2.44 -8.63
CA TYR A 184 2.69 3.87 -8.47
C TYR A 184 1.73 4.14 -7.30
N PRO A 185 1.74 5.35 -6.71
CA PRO A 185 0.85 5.71 -5.61
C PRO A 185 -0.64 5.58 -5.94
N ASP A 186 -1.02 5.78 -7.21
CA ASP A 186 -2.38 5.64 -7.74
C ASP A 186 -2.81 4.17 -7.94
N GLY A 187 -1.85 3.23 -7.86
CA GLY A 187 -2.06 1.81 -8.05
C GLY A 187 -1.73 1.25 -9.43
N ARG A 188 -1.29 2.08 -10.37
CA ARG A 188 -0.74 1.59 -11.63
C ARG A 188 0.47 0.70 -11.33
N ILE A 189 0.59 -0.40 -12.05
CA ILE A 189 1.75 -1.30 -11.96
C ILE A 189 2.34 -1.46 -13.35
N GLU A 190 3.63 -1.21 -13.47
CA GLU A 190 4.39 -1.38 -14.71
C GLU A 190 5.46 -2.45 -14.52
N ILE A 191 5.53 -3.38 -15.47
CA ILE A 191 6.61 -4.34 -15.58
C ILE A 191 7.61 -3.80 -16.59
N ARG A 192 8.88 -3.66 -16.20
CA ARG A 192 9.88 -2.95 -17.00
C ARG A 192 11.15 -3.76 -17.19
N ALA A 193 11.65 -3.83 -18.41
CA ALA A 193 12.95 -4.41 -18.74
C ALA A 193 13.77 -3.39 -19.53
N ASP A 194 15.04 -3.22 -19.15
CA ASP A 194 15.98 -2.31 -19.82
C ASP A 194 15.44 -0.87 -20.01
N GLY A 195 14.62 -0.40 -19.05
CA GLY A 195 14.00 0.93 -19.06
C GLY A 195 12.63 1.01 -19.75
N GLU A 196 12.26 0.03 -20.56
CA GLU A 196 11.02 -0.02 -21.33
C GLU A 196 9.88 -0.74 -20.59
N VAL A 197 8.64 -0.31 -20.83
CA VAL A 197 7.44 -0.94 -20.25
C VAL A 197 7.01 -2.13 -21.10
N LEU A 198 6.90 -3.30 -20.48
CA LEU A 198 6.44 -4.52 -21.12
C LEU A 198 4.93 -4.64 -21.08
N ARG A 199 4.33 -5.06 -22.20
CA ARG A 199 2.93 -5.48 -22.24
C ARG A 199 2.76 -6.78 -21.47
N CYS A 200 1.76 -6.82 -20.61
CA CYS A 200 1.44 -8.01 -19.84
C CYS A 200 -0.05 -8.11 -19.54
N ARG A 201 -0.51 -9.35 -19.31
CA ARG A 201 -1.87 -9.65 -18.86
C ARG A 201 -1.83 -10.02 -17.39
N LEU A 202 -2.81 -9.51 -16.64
CA LEU A 202 -2.95 -9.76 -15.21
C LEU A 202 -3.68 -11.09 -14.99
N TYR A 203 -3.09 -11.94 -14.16
CA TYR A 203 -3.75 -13.11 -13.60
C TYR A 203 -3.67 -13.03 -12.08
N ASP A 204 -4.75 -12.57 -11.45
CA ASP A 204 -4.82 -12.48 -9.99
C ASP A 204 -5.09 -13.88 -9.39
N LYS A 205 -4.13 -14.40 -8.62
CA LYS A 205 -4.31 -15.69 -7.91
C LYS A 205 -5.33 -15.61 -6.77
N LEU A 206 -5.68 -14.40 -6.35
CA LEU A 206 -6.66 -14.14 -5.29
C LEU A 206 -8.01 -13.69 -5.86
N ALA A 207 -8.22 -13.71 -7.18
CA ALA A 207 -9.52 -13.37 -7.75
C ALA A 207 -10.61 -14.25 -7.11
N GLU A 208 -11.56 -13.61 -6.44
CA GLU A 208 -12.82 -14.25 -6.10
C GLU A 208 -13.49 -14.60 -7.43
N VAL A 209 -13.84 -15.87 -7.59
CA VAL A 209 -14.55 -16.32 -8.80
C VAL A 209 -15.87 -15.57 -8.81
N ASP A 210 -16.07 -14.71 -9.81
CA ASP A 210 -17.36 -14.07 -10.06
C ASP A 210 -18.37 -15.17 -10.34
N GLN A 211 -19.15 -15.51 -9.32
CA GLN A 211 -20.25 -16.44 -9.43
C GLN A 211 -21.35 -15.69 -10.18
N GLY A 212 -21.24 -15.62 -11.50
CA GLY A 212 -22.31 -15.09 -12.37
C GLY A 212 -23.67 -15.70 -12.00
N ALA A 213 -24.76 -15.02 -12.36
CA ALA A 213 -26.13 -15.31 -11.92
C ALA A 213 -26.37 -16.80 -11.67
N ILE A 214 -26.54 -17.17 -10.40
CA ILE A 214 -26.74 -18.56 -9.95
C ILE A 214 -27.97 -19.11 -10.66
N ILE A 215 -27.76 -19.90 -11.71
CA ILE A 215 -28.81 -20.72 -12.30
C ILE A 215 -29.03 -21.87 -11.30
N GLU A 216 -30.28 -22.10 -10.86
CA GLU A 216 -30.60 -23.18 -9.94
C GLU A 216 -30.23 -24.55 -10.54
N HIS A 217 -29.00 -24.98 -10.30
CA HIS A 217 -28.52 -26.30 -10.68
C HIS A 217 -28.09 -27.05 -9.42
N LYS A 218 -28.90 -28.04 -9.03
CA LYS A 218 -28.82 -28.78 -7.74
C LYS A 218 -27.43 -29.27 -7.34
N ARG A 219 -26.53 -29.53 -8.30
CA ARG A 219 -25.16 -30.00 -8.05
C ARG A 219 -24.10 -28.91 -8.11
N LEU A 220 -24.34 -27.84 -8.88
CA LEU A 220 -23.36 -26.77 -9.05
C LEU A 220 -23.39 -25.82 -7.84
N SER A 221 -24.58 -25.54 -7.30
CA SER A 221 -24.77 -24.70 -6.12
C SER A 221 -24.03 -25.24 -4.89
N HIS A 222 -24.11 -26.54 -4.63
CA HIS A 222 -23.42 -27.16 -3.50
C HIS A 222 -21.90 -27.14 -3.66
N ALA A 223 -21.38 -27.38 -4.86
CA ALA A 223 -19.95 -27.30 -5.13
C ALA A 223 -19.41 -25.86 -4.95
N LEU A 224 -20.19 -24.85 -5.36
CA LEU A 224 -19.85 -23.43 -5.16
C LEU A 224 -19.86 -23.04 -3.68
N GLN A 225 -20.84 -23.51 -2.89
CA GLN A 225 -20.88 -23.28 -1.44
C GLN A 225 -19.68 -23.90 -0.72
N VAL A 226 -19.26 -25.10 -1.12
CA VAL A 226 -18.04 -25.73 -0.58
C VAL A 226 -16.81 -24.91 -0.97
N ALA A 227 -16.72 -24.42 -2.21
CA ALA A 227 -15.63 -23.57 -2.65
C ALA A 227 -15.58 -22.24 -1.85
N GLU A 228 -16.73 -21.63 -1.57
CA GLU A 228 -16.86 -20.42 -0.74
C GLU A 228 -16.42 -20.68 0.71
N ALA A 229 -16.87 -21.79 1.31
CA ALA A 229 -16.47 -22.17 2.67
C ALA A 229 -14.94 -22.38 2.79
N ILE A 230 -14.32 -22.99 1.77
CA ILE A 230 -12.85 -23.14 1.71
C ILE A 230 -12.18 -21.78 1.49
N GLN A 231 -12.73 -20.93 0.62
CA GLN A 231 -12.19 -19.59 0.36
C GLN A 231 -12.18 -18.72 1.62
N ALA A 232 -13.24 -18.78 2.44
CA ALA A 232 -13.32 -18.07 3.72
C ALA A 232 -12.22 -18.49 4.71
N GLN A 233 -11.70 -19.72 4.59
CA GLN A 233 -10.61 -20.23 5.42
C GLN A 233 -9.21 -19.88 4.86
N ARG A 234 -9.10 -19.21 3.71
CA ARG A 234 -7.80 -18.91 3.09
C ARG A 234 -7.11 -17.71 3.74
N ASP A 235 -5.81 -17.84 4.01
CA ASP A 235 -4.95 -16.71 4.33
C ASP A 235 -4.61 -15.91 3.06
N ASN A 236 -5.52 -15.01 2.68
CA ASN A 236 -5.41 -14.14 1.52
C ASN A 236 -4.58 -12.86 1.78
N ARG A 237 -3.91 -12.74 2.93
CA ARG A 237 -3.10 -11.54 3.25
C ARG A 237 -1.97 -11.33 2.25
N ARG A 238 -1.78 -10.09 1.79
CA ARG A 238 -0.64 -9.70 0.93
C ARG A 238 0.73 -10.02 1.54
N ILE A 239 1.77 -10.06 0.70
CA ILE A 239 3.13 -10.50 1.11
C ILE A 239 3.76 -9.46 2.05
N SER A 240 4.58 -9.92 3.00
CA SER A 240 5.18 -9.06 4.04
C SER A 240 6.17 -7.99 3.58
N GLY A 241 6.53 -7.99 2.30
CA GLY A 241 7.42 -7.00 1.70
C GLY A 241 6.71 -6.05 0.73
N SER A 242 5.42 -6.23 0.48
CA SER A 242 4.66 -5.38 -0.44
C SER A 242 4.25 -4.07 0.23
N PRO A 243 4.11 -2.98 -0.54
CA PRO A 243 3.75 -1.68 0.02
C PRO A 243 2.38 -1.71 0.67
N SER A 244 2.20 -0.90 1.72
CA SER A 244 0.86 -0.57 2.21
C SER A 244 0.19 0.36 1.22
N ARG A 245 -1.02 -0.01 0.77
CA ARG A 245 -1.85 0.75 -0.19
C ARG A 245 -2.99 1.51 0.50
N ALA A 246 -2.85 1.78 1.79
CA ALA A 246 -3.87 2.47 2.59
C ALA A 246 -4.16 3.91 2.12
N ASN A 247 -3.21 4.53 1.41
CA ASN A 247 -3.42 5.81 0.73
C ASN A 247 -4.56 5.74 -0.30
N ARG A 248 -4.80 4.55 -0.87
CA ARG A 248 -5.91 4.26 -1.79
C ARG A 248 -7.16 3.70 -1.10
N GLY A 249 -7.22 3.76 0.25
CA GLY A 249 -8.31 3.22 1.04
C GLY A 249 -8.30 1.70 1.21
N LEU A 250 -7.26 1.00 0.75
CA LEU A 250 -7.14 -0.44 0.98
C LEU A 250 -6.78 -0.74 2.44
N PRO A 251 -7.31 -1.84 3.02
CA PRO A 251 -7.05 -2.16 4.42
C PRO A 251 -5.57 -2.45 4.66
N VAL A 252 -5.09 -2.01 5.82
CA VAL A 252 -3.72 -2.28 6.26
C VAL A 252 -3.54 -3.79 6.44
N ARG A 253 -2.40 -4.30 6.01
CA ARG A 253 -2.07 -5.71 6.17
C ARG A 253 -2.12 -6.11 7.65
N ALA A 254 -2.97 -7.10 7.97
CA ALA A 254 -3.01 -7.72 9.28
C ALA A 254 -1.69 -8.45 9.60
N LYS A 255 -1.13 -8.21 10.79
CA LYS A 255 0.15 -8.81 11.22
C LYS A 255 0.05 -10.33 11.36
N ALA A 256 -1.05 -10.83 11.92
CA ALA A 256 -1.34 -12.25 12.09
C ALA A 256 -2.39 -12.73 11.06
N SER A 257 -2.39 -14.03 10.76
CA SER A 257 -3.49 -14.66 10.02
C SER A 257 -4.72 -14.72 10.92
N LEU A 258 -5.90 -14.77 10.32
CA LEU A 258 -7.11 -15.10 11.07
C LEU A 258 -6.94 -16.49 11.73
N PRO A 259 -7.47 -16.71 12.94
CA PRO A 259 -7.48 -18.02 13.57
C PRO A 259 -8.10 -19.07 12.62
N GLY A 260 -7.42 -20.20 12.45
CA GLY A 260 -7.87 -21.26 11.54
C GLY A 260 -7.59 -21.03 10.05
N ALA A 261 -7.14 -19.83 9.64
CA ALA A 261 -6.85 -19.57 8.23
C ALA A 261 -5.58 -20.30 7.75
N LYS A 262 -5.67 -20.93 6.58
CA LYS A 262 -4.59 -21.72 5.96
C LYS A 262 -4.11 -21.10 4.66
N LYS A 263 -2.82 -21.26 4.34
CA LYS A 263 -2.32 -20.93 3.00
C LYS A 263 -2.97 -21.86 1.98
N GLN A 264 -3.26 -21.37 0.78
CA GLN A 264 -3.92 -22.18 -0.28
C GLN A 264 -3.24 -23.55 -0.52
N ARG A 265 -1.91 -23.60 -0.49
CA ARG A 265 -1.12 -24.83 -0.67
C ARG A 265 -1.07 -25.77 0.55
N ALA A 266 -1.68 -25.38 1.66
CA ALA A 266 -1.69 -26.12 2.92
C ALA A 266 -3.07 -26.76 3.19
N PHE A 267 -4.04 -26.57 2.30
CA PHE A 267 -5.31 -27.30 2.36
C PHE A 267 -5.09 -28.76 1.99
N THR A 268 -5.62 -29.65 2.82
CA THR A 268 -5.59 -31.10 2.62
C THR A 268 -6.96 -31.61 2.18
N GLU A 269 -7.03 -32.87 1.75
CA GLU A 269 -8.30 -33.54 1.42
C GLU A 269 -9.28 -33.52 2.60
N THR A 270 -8.78 -33.75 3.81
CA THR A 270 -9.57 -33.65 5.05
C THR A 270 -10.19 -32.28 5.29
N ASP A 271 -9.56 -31.20 4.82
CA ASP A 271 -10.12 -29.85 4.91
C ASP A 271 -11.31 -29.68 3.94
N ILE A 272 -11.22 -30.31 2.77
CA ILE A 272 -12.29 -30.31 1.77
C ILE A 272 -13.48 -31.12 2.28
N GLU A 273 -13.23 -32.31 2.83
CA GLU A 273 -14.27 -33.15 3.43
C GLU A 273 -15.00 -32.44 4.58
N ALA A 274 -14.24 -31.77 5.46
CA ALA A 274 -14.83 -30.98 6.55
C ALA A 274 -15.73 -29.85 6.00
N ALA A 275 -15.31 -29.15 4.95
CA ALA A 275 -16.12 -28.12 4.30
C ALA A 275 -17.39 -28.70 3.65
N ILE A 276 -17.32 -29.87 3.01
CA ILE A 276 -18.48 -30.57 2.45
C ILE A 276 -19.49 -30.90 3.56
N LEU A 277 -19.03 -31.46 4.67
CA LEU A 277 -19.89 -31.81 5.81
C LEU A 277 -20.54 -30.57 6.44
N GLN A 278 -19.78 -29.48 6.56
CA GLN A 278 -20.30 -28.20 7.05
C GLN A 278 -21.44 -27.68 6.17
N VAL A 279 -21.23 -27.60 4.85
CA VAL A 279 -22.24 -27.11 3.89
C VAL A 279 -23.48 -28.01 3.88
N ALA A 280 -23.29 -29.33 3.92
CA ALA A 280 -24.40 -30.28 3.97
C ALA A 280 -25.26 -30.09 5.24
N SER A 281 -24.63 -29.90 6.40
CA SER A 281 -25.34 -29.66 7.66
C SER A 281 -26.14 -28.35 7.66
N GLN A 282 -25.58 -27.27 7.10
CA GLN A 282 -26.24 -25.97 6.98
C GLN A 282 -27.43 -26.02 6.03
N THR A 283 -27.30 -26.76 4.92
CA THR A 283 -28.40 -26.98 3.96
C THR A 283 -29.56 -27.73 4.63
N HIS A 284 -29.27 -28.81 5.36
CA HIS A 284 -30.29 -29.57 6.10
C HIS A 284 -31.00 -28.75 7.18
N GLN A 285 -30.29 -27.90 7.93
CA GLN A 285 -30.90 -26.97 8.90
C GLN A 285 -31.79 -25.93 8.22
N THR A 286 -31.39 -25.43 7.06
CA THR A 286 -32.17 -24.42 6.31
C THR A 286 -33.46 -25.03 5.74
N GLU A 287 -33.40 -26.26 5.23
CA GLU A 287 -34.59 -26.99 4.76
C GLU A 287 -35.54 -27.37 5.91
N SER A 288 -35.02 -27.79 7.07
CA SER A 288 -35.86 -28.12 8.23
C SER A 288 -36.57 -26.87 8.77
N ASN A 289 -35.88 -25.73 8.85
CA ASN A 289 -36.46 -24.45 9.24
C ASN A 289 -37.53 -23.97 8.24
N ARG A 290 -37.31 -24.13 6.93
CA ARG A 290 -38.34 -23.82 5.91
C ARG A 290 -39.58 -24.71 6.05
N ARG A 291 -39.42 -26.00 6.31
CA ARG A 291 -40.55 -26.93 6.53
C ARG A 291 -41.32 -26.60 7.81
N SER A 292 -40.61 -26.25 8.89
CA SER A 292 -41.21 -25.80 10.15
C SER A 292 -42.02 -24.50 10.01
N ALA A 293 -41.48 -23.52 9.28
CA ALA A 293 -42.18 -22.25 9.01
C ALA A 293 -43.44 -22.44 8.14
N LYS A 294 -43.39 -23.35 7.17
CA LYS A 294 -44.52 -23.67 6.29
C LYS A 294 -45.63 -24.49 6.96
N ALA A 295 -45.33 -25.15 8.07
CA ALA A 295 -46.30 -25.89 8.89
C ALA A 295 -46.98 -25.03 9.96
N ARG A 296 -46.56 -23.76 10.11
CA ARG A 296 -47.09 -22.79 11.09
C ARG A 296 -47.89 -21.65 10.45
N GLY A 297 -48.12 -21.68 9.14
CA GLY A 297 -48.99 -20.75 8.40
C GLY A 297 -50.12 -21.53 7.75
#